data_AF-A0A9N9ETP7-F1
#
_entry.id   AF-A0A9N9ETP7-F1
#
_cell.length_a   1.000
_cell.length_b   1.000
_cell.length_c   1.000
_cell.angle_alpha   90.00
_cell.angle_beta   90.00
_cell.angle_gamma   90.00
#
_symmetry.space_group_name_H-M   'P 1'
#
loop_
_entity.id
_entity.type
_entity.pdbx_description
1 polymer ?
#
loop_
_entity_poly.entity_id
_entity_poly.type
_entity_poly.pdbx_seq_one_letter_code
_entity_poly.pdbx_strand_id
1 'polypeptide(L)'
;MAFHTFVFRRIKPYWKSIIRLKQHGANSEAFHTSKWNLENSKLVNRCFIKVERNNLSNIEYFHTYKLNKKSNFGIAARPYTSIEDSANKDESSACNDIDNDISNNISTEKEELTVEWKTLSFYSFHEIPQSKLQNMREEMLKKFREMGIVGRIYIASEGINAQLSCPIEKLSDLREYCNQELNLNNVEFNYSTIHLKAFRKLNVKIRHQIVADGLEPGTYDLSNQPNHLTPDDWHRSLSNVKKPITLIDMRNHYESEVGYFDNAIRPDVDTFRDSIKIMNKICEGKQNEEIYMYCTGGIRCSKAGAILLSNGFKSVNVLKGGITAYGRYISSNPSIKSLYKGRNFTFDKRLGEPITNDIVAQCHTCGKPCDKHTNCRNKTCNLLFIQCSECRVALSRTCGSEFCLTLVKAWDEKFGKPQGNGFDDVKPGGMECIYDHIHRTRPKLVIKRLGGNYADIPSEVVAKLLEKAPEE
;
A
#
# COMPACT_ATOMS: atom_id res chain seq x y z
N MET A 1 1.20 -54.17 -18.53
CA MET A 1 -0.04 -54.13 -17.73
C MET A 1 0.11 -53.47 -16.34
N ALA A 2 1.11 -52.61 -16.09
CA ALA A 2 1.31 -51.93 -14.80
C ALA A 2 1.46 -50.39 -14.91
N PHE A 3 0.90 -49.78 -15.97
CA PHE A 3 0.92 -48.31 -16.15
C PHE A 3 -0.46 -47.65 -16.06
N HIS A 4 -1.54 -48.44 -16.09
CA HIS A 4 -2.91 -47.91 -16.03
C HIS A 4 -3.44 -47.68 -14.61
N THR A 5 -2.80 -48.25 -13.58
CA THR A 5 -3.35 -48.23 -12.21
C THR A 5 -2.92 -47.01 -11.39
N PHE A 6 -1.87 -46.27 -11.81
CA PHE A 6 -1.38 -45.12 -11.05
C PHE A 6 -2.13 -43.80 -11.39
N VAL A 7 -2.73 -43.73 -12.57
CA VAL A 7 -3.46 -42.54 -13.03
C VAL A 7 -4.81 -42.40 -12.31
N PHE A 8 -5.49 -43.48 -11.97
CA PHE A 8 -6.81 -43.42 -11.34
C PHE A 8 -6.83 -42.94 -9.87
N ARG A 9 -5.70 -43.00 -9.15
CA ARG A 9 -5.66 -42.60 -7.72
C ARG A 9 -5.56 -41.08 -7.48
N ARG A 10 -5.24 -40.27 -8.50
CA ARG A 10 -5.12 -38.80 -8.38
C ARG A 10 -6.24 -37.98 -9.05
N ILE A 11 -7.28 -38.63 -9.59
CA ILE A 11 -8.40 -37.97 -10.30
C ILE A 11 -9.64 -37.75 -9.39
N LYS A 12 -9.62 -38.24 -8.14
CA LYS A 12 -10.73 -38.08 -7.17
C LYS A 12 -11.25 -36.62 -6.97
N PRO A 13 -10.41 -35.56 -7.02
CA PRO A 13 -10.92 -34.18 -6.90
C PRO A 13 -11.68 -33.70 -8.15
N TYR A 14 -11.32 -34.21 -9.34
CA TYR A 14 -11.88 -33.77 -10.61
C TYR A 14 -13.29 -34.34 -10.84
N TRP A 15 -13.51 -35.61 -10.49
CA TRP A 15 -14.84 -36.22 -10.57
C TRP A 15 -15.84 -35.60 -9.60
N LYS A 16 -15.43 -35.20 -8.38
CA LYS A 16 -16.31 -34.48 -7.44
C LYS A 16 -16.81 -33.14 -8.00
N SER A 17 -15.99 -32.47 -8.80
CA SER A 17 -16.32 -31.19 -9.43
C SER A 17 -17.25 -31.36 -10.62
N ILE A 18 -17.01 -32.38 -11.46
CA ILE A 18 -17.90 -32.76 -12.58
C ILE A 18 -19.26 -33.26 -12.07
N ILE A 19 -19.29 -34.06 -10.99
CA ILE A 19 -20.53 -34.55 -10.37
C ILE A 19 -21.34 -33.38 -9.78
N ARG A 20 -20.70 -32.41 -9.11
CA ARG A 20 -21.35 -31.17 -8.64
C ARG A 20 -21.92 -30.33 -9.78
N LEU A 21 -21.23 -30.26 -10.93
CA LEU A 21 -21.70 -29.51 -12.10
C LEU A 21 -22.89 -30.19 -12.80
N LYS A 22 -22.91 -31.53 -12.86
CA LYS A 22 -24.07 -32.29 -13.36
C LYS A 22 -25.30 -32.20 -12.45
N GLN A 23 -25.11 -32.12 -11.13
CA GLN A 23 -26.20 -31.88 -10.16
C GLN A 23 -26.88 -30.50 -10.32
N HIS A 24 -26.23 -29.55 -11.01
CA HIS A 24 -26.77 -28.22 -11.33
C HIS A 24 -27.07 -28.03 -12.83
N GLY A 25 -27.32 -29.11 -13.57
CA GLY A 25 -27.86 -29.07 -14.93
C GLY A 25 -26.87 -28.69 -16.04
N ALA A 26 -25.56 -28.77 -15.82
CA ALA A 26 -24.57 -28.46 -16.85
C ALA A 26 -24.00 -29.74 -17.52
N ASN A 27 -23.99 -29.77 -18.86
CA ASN A 27 -23.25 -30.77 -19.63
C ASN A 27 -21.75 -30.41 -19.62
N SER A 28 -20.90 -31.36 -19.23
CA SER A 28 -19.45 -31.15 -19.18
C SER A 28 -18.69 -32.38 -19.65
N GLU A 29 -17.64 -32.15 -20.46
CA GLU A 29 -16.68 -33.14 -20.95
C GLU A 29 -15.26 -32.70 -20.59
N ALA A 30 -14.40 -33.67 -20.25
CA ALA A 30 -13.02 -33.40 -19.86
C ALA A 30 -12.03 -34.13 -20.79
N PHE A 31 -11.05 -33.40 -21.31
CA PHE A 31 -10.01 -33.92 -22.19
C PHE A 31 -8.61 -33.70 -21.58
N HIS A 32 -7.71 -34.65 -21.80
CA HIS A 32 -6.34 -34.60 -21.29
C HIS A 32 -5.32 -34.66 -22.41
N THR A 33 -4.32 -33.77 -22.39
CA THR A 33 -3.16 -33.86 -23.28
C THR A 33 -1.86 -33.69 -22.48
N SER A 34 -0.87 -34.51 -22.81
CA SER A 34 0.47 -34.49 -22.20
C SER A 34 1.47 -34.00 -23.25
N LYS A 35 2.30 -32.98 -22.93
CA LYS A 35 3.40 -32.58 -23.82
C LYS A 35 4.72 -32.53 -23.04
N TRP A 36 5.76 -33.12 -23.61
CA TRP A 36 7.10 -33.13 -23.04
C TRP A 36 7.80 -31.80 -23.33
N ASN A 37 8.29 -31.10 -22.30
CA ASN A 37 9.05 -29.86 -22.48
C ASN A 37 10.56 -30.19 -22.50
N LEU A 38 11.19 -30.02 -23.66
CA LEU A 38 12.58 -30.38 -23.93
C LEU A 38 13.60 -29.47 -23.22
N GLU A 39 13.27 -28.21 -22.91
CA GLU A 39 14.21 -27.27 -22.26
C GLU A 39 14.38 -27.54 -20.75
N ASN A 40 13.42 -28.24 -20.14
CA ASN A 40 13.40 -28.44 -18.68
C ASN A 40 13.21 -29.90 -18.26
N SER A 41 13.27 -30.85 -19.20
CA SER A 41 13.13 -32.31 -18.99
C SER A 41 11.96 -32.69 -18.07
N LYS A 42 10.79 -32.04 -18.25
CA LYS A 42 9.59 -32.26 -17.44
C LYS A 42 8.36 -32.48 -18.31
N LEU A 43 7.56 -33.49 -17.94
CA LEU A 43 6.24 -33.75 -18.52
C LEU A 43 5.23 -32.72 -17.98
N VAL A 44 4.59 -31.96 -18.87
CA VAL A 44 3.54 -31.02 -18.50
C VAL A 44 2.20 -31.60 -18.95
N ASN A 45 1.32 -31.88 -17.98
CA ASN A 45 -0.05 -32.33 -18.25
C ASN A 45 -1.00 -31.14 -18.23
N ARG A 46 -1.84 -31.03 -19.26
CA ARG A 46 -2.93 -30.04 -19.33
C ARG A 46 -4.27 -30.79 -19.32
N CYS A 47 -5.22 -30.27 -18.53
CA CYS A 47 -6.59 -30.76 -18.47
C CYS A 47 -7.50 -29.65 -18.97
N PHE A 48 -8.38 -29.99 -19.91
CA PHE A 48 -9.37 -29.07 -20.49
C PHE A 48 -10.74 -29.54 -20.04
N ILE A 49 -11.54 -28.63 -19.48
CA ILE A 49 -12.94 -28.90 -19.13
C ILE A 49 -13.78 -27.99 -20.01
N LYS A 50 -14.54 -28.58 -20.93
CA LYS A 50 -15.51 -27.86 -21.75
C LYS A 50 -16.83 -27.87 -20.99
N VAL A 51 -17.36 -26.69 -20.68
CA VAL A 51 -18.65 -26.51 -20.02
C VAL A 51 -19.54 -25.74 -20.98
N GLU A 52 -20.62 -26.36 -21.45
CA GLU A 52 -21.64 -25.68 -22.25
C GLU A 52 -22.77 -25.23 -21.32
N ARG A 53 -22.95 -23.91 -21.21
CA ARG A 53 -24.15 -23.28 -20.65
C ARG A 53 -24.76 -22.42 -21.74
N ASN A 54 -26.09 -22.53 -21.88
CA ASN A 54 -26.89 -21.89 -22.93
C ASN A 54 -26.37 -20.48 -23.29
N ASN A 55 -25.93 -20.37 -24.54
CA ASN A 55 -25.60 -19.17 -25.32
C ASN A 55 -24.31 -18.38 -25.04
N LEU A 56 -23.24 -18.98 -24.52
CA LEU A 56 -21.89 -18.43 -24.70
C LEU A 56 -20.89 -19.55 -25.03
N SER A 57 -20.51 -19.65 -26.30
CA SER A 57 -19.44 -20.55 -26.76
C SER A 57 -18.06 -19.90 -26.62
N ASN A 58 -17.12 -20.68 -26.09
CA ASN A 58 -15.66 -20.50 -26.04
C ASN A 58 -15.11 -19.54 -24.96
N ILE A 59 -14.95 -20.08 -23.74
CA ILE A 59 -13.97 -19.55 -22.77
C ILE A 59 -12.97 -20.66 -22.45
N GLU A 60 -11.73 -20.50 -22.90
CA GLU A 60 -10.60 -21.36 -22.54
C GLU A 60 -9.95 -20.83 -21.26
N TYR A 61 -9.96 -21.62 -20.18
CA TYR A 61 -9.23 -21.31 -18.96
C TYR A 61 -7.87 -22.03 -18.95
N PHE A 62 -6.78 -21.26 -18.87
CA PHE A 62 -5.43 -21.80 -18.65
C PHE A 62 -5.06 -21.74 -17.17
N HIS A 63 -4.70 -22.89 -16.60
CA HIS A 63 -4.06 -22.95 -15.28
C HIS A 63 -2.74 -23.73 -15.37
N THR A 64 -1.65 -23.08 -15.00
CA THR A 64 -0.32 -23.70 -14.90
C THR A 64 0.05 -23.81 -13.43
N TYR A 65 0.18 -25.03 -12.91
CA TYR A 65 0.63 -25.27 -11.53
C TYR A 65 2.04 -25.89 -11.50
N LYS A 66 2.93 -25.30 -10.70
CA LYS A 66 4.26 -25.85 -10.38
C LYS A 66 4.14 -26.77 -9.16
N LEU A 67 4.41 -28.06 -9.34
CA LEU A 67 4.46 -29.02 -8.23
C LEU A 67 5.81 -28.91 -7.49
N ASN A 68 5.79 -28.46 -6.24
CA ASN A 68 6.91 -28.63 -5.30
C ASN A 68 6.65 -29.84 -4.37
N LYS A 69 7.70 -30.62 -4.12
CA LYS A 69 7.70 -31.88 -3.35
C LYS A 69 7.89 -31.64 -1.84
N LYS A 70 7.14 -32.43 -1.04
CA LYS A 70 7.29 -32.80 0.41
C LYS A 70 7.03 -31.66 1.43
N SER A 71 6.35 -31.84 2.57
CA SER A 71 6.19 -33.00 3.47
C SER A 71 4.94 -32.96 4.39
N ASN A 72 4.32 -34.13 4.57
CA ASN A 72 3.65 -34.76 5.74
C ASN A 72 2.93 -33.99 6.88
N PHE A 73 1.63 -34.34 7.00
CA PHE A 73 0.80 -34.77 8.15
C PHE A 73 0.45 -33.86 9.35
N GLY A 74 -0.87 -33.85 9.63
CA GLY A 74 -1.46 -33.49 10.92
C GLY A 74 -2.94 -33.06 10.82
N ILE A 75 -3.87 -34.01 10.66
CA ILE A 75 -5.32 -33.76 10.75
C ILE A 75 -5.73 -33.92 12.22
N ALA A 76 -6.32 -32.87 12.81
CA ALA A 76 -7.13 -32.99 14.01
C ALA A 76 -8.42 -32.19 13.80
N ALA A 77 -9.52 -32.92 13.66
CA ALA A 77 -10.87 -32.38 13.70
C ALA A 77 -11.36 -32.37 15.14
N ARG A 78 -12.02 -31.28 15.58
CA ARG A 78 -12.92 -31.30 16.74
C ARG A 78 -14.29 -30.78 16.28
N PRO A 79 -15.39 -31.49 16.57
CA PRO A 79 -16.75 -31.02 16.30
C PRO A 79 -17.20 -30.07 17.42
N TYR A 80 -17.99 -29.05 17.07
CA TYR A 80 -18.79 -28.31 18.05
C TYR A 80 -20.24 -28.78 17.94
N THR A 81 -20.76 -29.21 19.08
CA THR A 81 -22.11 -29.71 19.34
C THR A 81 -23.11 -28.58 19.53
N SER A 82 -24.34 -28.84 19.10
CA SER A 82 -25.60 -28.15 19.40
C SER A 82 -26.01 -28.26 20.87
N ILE A 83 -26.61 -27.20 21.43
CA ILE A 83 -27.54 -27.27 22.56
C ILE A 83 -28.65 -26.23 22.32
N GLU A 84 -29.90 -26.71 22.38
CA GLU A 84 -31.16 -25.96 22.43
C GLU A 84 -31.65 -25.77 23.89
N ASP A 85 -32.48 -24.74 24.06
CA ASP A 85 -33.65 -24.57 24.95
C ASP A 85 -33.57 -24.24 26.47
N SER A 86 -34.14 -23.07 26.81
CA SER A 86 -35.27 -22.85 27.75
C SER A 86 -35.58 -21.33 27.82
N ALA A 87 -36.70 -20.81 27.30
CA ALA A 87 -38.01 -20.61 27.95
C ALA A 87 -37.91 -19.93 29.34
N ASN A 88 -38.62 -18.86 29.73
CA ASN A 88 -39.95 -18.37 29.38
C ASN A 88 -40.23 -17.02 30.12
N LYS A 89 -41.15 -16.20 29.56
CA LYS A 89 -42.18 -15.37 30.25
C LYS A 89 -41.75 -14.09 31.01
N ASP A 90 -42.47 -12.96 31.04
CA ASP A 90 -43.80 -12.54 30.60
C ASP A 90 -43.87 -10.99 30.54
N GLU A 91 -44.75 -10.46 29.67
CA GLU A 91 -45.74 -9.36 29.80
C GLU A 91 -45.50 -8.16 30.76
N SER A 92 -46.04 -6.94 30.61
CA SER A 92 -46.78 -6.16 29.61
C SER A 92 -46.99 -4.76 30.23
N SER A 93 -47.33 -3.74 29.42
CA SER A 93 -48.29 -2.64 29.71
C SER A 93 -47.87 -1.25 29.19
N ALA A 94 -48.69 -0.82 28.22
CA ALA A 94 -49.12 0.53 27.83
C ALA A 94 -49.41 1.47 29.04
N CYS A 95 -49.53 2.80 28.96
CA CYS A 95 -49.78 3.75 27.88
C CYS A 95 -49.57 5.20 28.43
N ASN A 96 -49.30 6.14 27.53
CA ASN A 96 -49.86 7.50 27.40
C ASN A 96 -49.57 8.66 28.41
N ASP A 97 -49.11 9.75 27.78
CA ASP A 97 -49.63 11.13 27.82
C ASP A 97 -49.03 12.22 28.76
N ILE A 98 -48.40 13.21 28.07
CA ILE A 98 -48.64 14.67 28.11
C ILE A 98 -47.90 15.58 29.14
N ASP A 99 -47.06 16.44 28.54
CA ASP A 99 -46.73 17.86 28.77
C ASP A 99 -45.84 18.42 29.90
N ASN A 100 -44.95 19.30 29.38
CA ASN A 100 -44.42 20.57 29.89
C ASN A 100 -43.22 20.61 30.84
N ASP A 101 -42.11 21.08 30.26
CA ASP A 101 -41.20 22.15 30.70
C ASP A 101 -40.95 22.34 32.19
N ILE A 102 -39.68 22.23 32.60
CA ILE A 102 -38.87 23.31 33.21
C ILE A 102 -37.46 22.77 33.53
N SER A 103 -36.47 23.45 32.96
CA SER A 103 -35.05 23.54 33.30
C SER A 103 -34.56 22.88 34.60
N ASN A 104 -33.51 22.04 34.52
CA ASN A 104 -32.16 22.39 35.01
C ASN A 104 -31.19 21.19 34.92
N ASN A 105 -30.06 21.43 34.26
CA ASN A 105 -28.73 20.89 34.53
C ASN A 105 -28.60 19.41 34.96
N ILE A 106 -28.15 18.56 34.03
CA ILE A 106 -26.92 17.75 34.16
C ILE A 106 -26.37 17.54 32.75
N SER A 107 -25.38 18.34 32.39
CA SER A 107 -24.49 18.14 31.26
C SER A 107 -23.69 16.85 31.47
N THR A 108 -23.93 15.85 30.63
CA THR A 108 -23.00 14.72 30.43
C THR A 108 -22.36 14.86 29.05
N GLU A 109 -21.53 15.90 28.91
CA GLU A 109 -20.48 15.88 27.90
C GLU A 109 -19.54 14.72 28.29
N LYS A 110 -19.63 13.60 27.57
CA LYS A 110 -18.53 12.66 27.51
C LYS A 110 -17.37 13.40 26.86
N GLU A 111 -16.47 13.95 27.68
CA GLU A 111 -15.12 14.30 27.25
C GLU A 111 -14.48 13.01 26.70
N GLU A 112 -14.60 12.78 25.40
CA GLU A 112 -13.67 11.89 24.70
C GLU A 112 -12.29 12.53 24.87
N LEU A 113 -11.49 12.00 25.80
CA LEU A 113 -10.06 12.30 25.90
C LEU A 113 -9.46 12.13 24.49
N THR A 114 -9.22 13.25 23.81
CA THR A 114 -8.64 13.25 22.48
C THR A 114 -7.19 12.81 22.62
N VAL A 115 -6.92 11.51 22.44
CA VAL A 115 -5.56 10.98 22.43
C VAL A 115 -4.77 11.76 21.38
N GLU A 116 -3.76 12.50 21.83
CA GLU A 116 -2.85 13.17 20.92
C GLU A 116 -1.86 12.17 20.33
N TRP A 117 -1.60 12.30 19.03
CA TRP A 117 -0.73 11.38 18.29
C TRP A 117 0.52 12.10 17.83
N LYS A 118 1.64 11.39 17.78
CA LYS A 118 2.80 11.74 16.95
C LYS A 118 2.91 10.78 15.79
N THR A 119 2.92 11.33 14.58
CA THR A 119 3.26 10.55 13.38
C THR A 119 4.76 10.64 13.14
N LEU A 120 5.42 9.49 13.05
CA LEU A 120 6.86 9.38 12.88
C LEU A 120 7.24 8.23 11.94
N SER A 121 8.48 8.24 11.49
CA SER A 121 9.10 7.14 10.77
C SER A 121 10.53 6.93 11.22
N PHE A 122 11.03 5.73 11.05
CA PHE A 122 12.44 5.42 11.21
C PHE A 122 12.81 4.21 10.35
N TYR A 123 14.10 4.08 10.05
CA TYR A 123 14.64 2.89 9.41
C TYR A 123 16.05 2.64 9.93
N SER A 124 16.50 1.40 9.80
CA SER A 124 17.86 1.00 10.12
C SER A 124 18.25 -0.15 9.21
N PHE A 125 19.45 -0.04 8.62
CA PHE A 125 20.10 -1.14 7.94
C PHE A 125 21.09 -1.78 8.92
N HIS A 126 20.79 -3.00 9.35
CA HIS A 126 21.67 -3.83 10.16
C HIS A 126 21.25 -5.29 9.97
N GLU A 127 22.20 -6.21 10.14
CA GLU A 127 21.91 -7.62 9.93
C GLU A 127 20.99 -8.16 11.02
N ILE A 128 19.89 -8.77 10.58
CA ILE A 128 18.95 -9.49 11.44
C ILE A 128 18.92 -10.95 10.99
N PRO A 129 19.34 -11.90 11.85
CA PRO A 129 19.27 -13.31 11.51
C PRO A 129 17.87 -13.73 11.10
N GLN A 130 17.74 -14.44 9.97
CA GLN A 130 16.46 -14.90 9.44
C GLN A 130 15.64 -15.69 10.48
N SER A 131 16.32 -16.44 11.36
CA SER A 131 15.71 -17.19 12.45
C SER A 131 15.02 -16.32 13.51
N LYS A 132 15.42 -15.05 13.67
CA LYS A 132 14.84 -14.11 14.65
C LYS A 132 13.61 -13.35 14.12
N LEU A 133 13.44 -13.25 12.80
CA LEU A 133 12.42 -12.39 12.20
C LEU A 133 10.99 -12.74 12.61
N GLN A 134 10.67 -14.03 12.75
CA GLN A 134 9.32 -14.44 13.14
C GLN A 134 8.99 -14.02 14.57
N ASN A 135 9.89 -14.31 15.52
CA ASN A 135 9.71 -13.92 16.92
C ASN A 135 9.67 -12.39 17.06
N MET A 136 10.59 -11.69 16.40
CA MET A 136 10.63 -10.23 16.38
C MET A 136 9.31 -9.63 15.88
N ARG A 137 8.73 -10.18 14.82
CA ARG A 137 7.43 -9.73 14.32
C ARG A 137 6.31 -9.89 15.35
N GLU A 138 6.28 -11.02 16.05
CA GLU A 138 5.23 -11.35 17.03
C GLU A 138 5.34 -10.44 18.26
N GLU A 139 6.55 -10.25 18.79
CA GLU A 139 6.82 -9.36 19.92
C GLU A 139 6.51 -7.90 19.57
N MET A 140 6.93 -7.41 18.39
CA MET A 140 6.58 -6.05 17.93
C MET A 140 5.06 -5.88 17.80
N LEU A 141 4.36 -6.88 17.26
CA LEU A 141 2.89 -6.82 17.15
C LEU A 141 2.22 -6.76 18.52
N LYS A 142 2.69 -7.55 19.48
CA LYS A 142 2.16 -7.58 20.84
C LYS A 142 2.42 -6.25 21.54
N LYS A 143 3.68 -5.84 21.65
CA LYS A 143 4.09 -4.62 22.36
C LYS A 143 3.49 -3.35 21.78
N PHE A 144 3.49 -3.21 20.46
CA PHE A 144 2.94 -2.00 19.85
C PHE A 144 1.41 -1.95 19.92
N ARG A 145 0.73 -3.10 20.00
CA ARG A 145 -0.71 -3.14 20.31
C ARG A 145 -0.99 -2.74 21.76
N GLU A 146 -0.20 -3.22 22.71
CA GLU A 146 -0.29 -2.82 24.14
C GLU A 146 -0.11 -1.29 24.28
N MET A 147 0.79 -0.70 23.50
CA MET A 147 1.01 0.76 23.46
C MET A 147 -0.03 1.54 22.62
N GLY A 148 -1.02 0.89 22.02
CA GLY A 148 -2.00 1.56 21.15
C GLY A 148 -1.42 2.11 19.83
N ILE A 149 -0.20 1.72 19.46
CA ILE A 149 0.49 2.19 18.25
C ILE A 149 -0.15 1.56 17.01
N VAL A 150 -0.37 2.40 16.00
CA VAL A 150 -0.80 1.96 14.67
C VAL A 150 0.24 2.34 13.64
N GLY A 151 0.33 1.60 12.54
CA GLY A 151 1.41 1.84 11.59
C GLY A 151 1.68 0.70 10.64
N ARG A 152 2.77 0.85 9.90
CA ARG A 152 3.32 -0.18 9.03
C ARG A 152 4.80 -0.36 9.33
N ILE A 153 5.18 -1.61 9.49
CA ILE A 153 6.56 -2.00 9.75
C ILE A 153 6.92 -3.12 8.78
N TYR A 154 8.04 -2.94 8.11
CA TYR A 154 8.71 -3.99 7.36
C TYR A 154 9.98 -4.38 8.09
N ILE A 155 10.15 -5.68 8.28
CA ILE A 155 11.40 -6.27 8.79
C ILE A 155 11.93 -7.24 7.75
N ALA A 156 13.24 -7.28 7.59
CA ALA A 156 13.95 -8.21 6.72
C ALA A 156 15.31 -8.50 7.33
N SER A 157 16.05 -9.46 6.79
CA SER A 157 17.42 -9.70 7.26
C SER A 157 18.36 -8.51 7.07
N GLU A 158 18.01 -7.55 6.20
CA GLU A 158 18.74 -6.29 6.03
C GLU A 158 18.34 -5.16 7.00
N GLY A 159 17.33 -5.37 7.87
CA GLY A 159 16.98 -4.41 8.92
C GLY A 159 15.49 -4.13 9.09
N ILE A 160 15.15 -2.88 9.44
CA ILE A 160 13.80 -2.43 9.84
C ILE A 160 13.43 -1.13 9.12
N ASN A 161 12.17 -1.02 8.69
CA ASN A 161 11.56 0.20 8.18
C ASN A 161 10.16 0.38 8.77
N ALA A 162 9.93 1.50 9.46
CA ALA A 162 8.69 1.76 10.18
C ALA A 162 8.11 3.14 9.86
N GLN A 163 6.79 3.19 9.71
CA GLN A 163 5.98 4.41 9.73
C GLN A 163 4.82 4.21 10.71
N LEU A 164 4.75 5.05 11.74
CA LEU A 164 3.89 4.85 12.90
C LEU A 164 3.11 6.13 13.23
N SER A 165 1.93 5.94 13.81
CA SER A 165 1.30 6.92 14.69
C SER A 165 1.35 6.35 16.10
N CYS A 166 2.02 7.06 16.99
CA CYS A 166 2.18 6.70 18.41
C CYS A 166 1.37 7.69 19.26
N PRO A 167 0.60 7.23 20.26
CA PRO A 167 0.08 8.12 21.30
C PRO A 167 1.24 8.86 21.98
N ILE A 168 1.06 10.14 22.30
CA ILE A 168 2.14 10.97 22.86
C ILE A 168 2.68 10.38 24.16
N GLU A 169 1.80 9.89 25.02
CA GLU A 169 2.13 9.27 26.30
C GLU A 169 2.92 7.96 26.17
N LYS A 170 3.02 7.39 24.95
CA LYS A 170 3.77 6.16 24.65
C LYS A 170 5.05 6.37 23.85
N LEU A 171 5.46 7.62 23.64
CA LEU A 171 6.70 7.91 22.90
C LEU A 171 7.97 7.48 23.65
N SER A 172 8.02 7.64 24.98
CA SER A 172 9.11 7.16 25.81
C SER A 172 9.21 5.63 25.74
N ASP A 173 8.08 4.94 25.92
CA ASP A 173 7.99 3.48 25.90
C ASP A 173 8.42 2.93 24.53
N LEU A 174 7.99 3.58 23.44
CA LEU A 174 8.41 3.25 22.08
C LEU A 174 9.93 3.46 21.90
N ARG A 175 10.48 4.56 22.39
CA ARG A 175 11.92 4.85 22.30
C ARG A 175 12.72 3.80 23.06
N GLU A 176 12.31 3.47 24.28
CA GLU A 176 12.96 2.47 25.12
C GLU A 176 12.94 1.09 24.43
N TYR A 177 11.79 0.65 23.94
CA TYR A 177 11.68 -0.61 23.20
C TYR A 177 12.57 -0.64 21.96
N CYS A 178 12.59 0.44 21.16
CA CYS A 178 13.48 0.53 19.99
C CYS A 178 14.96 0.44 20.38
N ASN A 179 15.34 1.03 21.50
CA ASN A 179 16.71 1.07 21.99
C ASN A 179 17.17 -0.29 22.53
N GLN A 180 16.35 -0.92 23.39
CA GLN A 180 16.70 -2.15 24.10
C GLN A 180 16.45 -3.41 23.26
N GLU A 181 15.28 -3.51 22.62
CA GLU A 181 14.84 -4.75 21.96
C GLU A 181 15.22 -4.79 20.48
N LEU A 182 15.39 -3.62 19.85
CA LEU A 182 15.68 -3.51 18.41
C LEU A 182 17.09 -2.96 18.12
N ASN A 183 17.88 -2.63 19.15
CA ASN A 183 19.23 -2.04 19.03
C ASN A 183 19.29 -0.73 18.22
N LEU A 184 18.28 0.13 18.33
CA LEU A 184 18.14 1.36 17.53
C LEU A 184 18.55 2.64 18.26
N ASN A 185 19.49 2.56 19.21
CA ASN A 185 19.94 3.69 20.04
C ASN A 185 20.36 4.93 19.23
N ASN A 186 20.99 4.72 18.07
CA ASN A 186 21.50 5.78 17.21
C ASN A 186 20.54 6.18 16.09
N VAL A 187 19.31 5.66 16.08
CA VAL A 187 18.32 5.95 15.04
C VAL A 187 17.34 7.02 15.52
N GLU A 188 17.41 8.17 14.88
CA GLU A 188 16.51 9.29 15.14
C GLU A 188 15.07 8.97 14.67
N PHE A 189 14.07 9.38 15.45
CA PHE A 189 12.69 9.36 14.98
C PHE A 189 12.44 10.56 14.08
N ASN A 190 12.12 10.29 12.82
CA ASN A 190 11.79 11.31 11.85
C ASN A 190 10.30 11.66 11.97
N TYR A 191 10.01 12.66 12.79
CA TYR A 191 8.66 13.16 13.04
C TYR A 191 8.07 13.90 11.84
N SER A 192 6.82 13.65 11.48
CA SER A 192 6.18 14.41 10.39
C SER A 192 5.90 15.88 10.76
N THR A 193 5.55 16.71 9.77
CA THR A 193 5.07 18.07 10.04
C THR A 193 3.61 18.10 10.49
N ILE A 194 2.82 17.10 10.07
CA ILE A 194 1.43 16.91 10.49
C ILE A 194 1.30 15.66 11.36
N HIS A 195 0.68 15.77 12.54
CA HIS A 195 0.47 14.65 13.44
C HIS A 195 -1.01 14.29 13.62
N LEU A 196 -1.34 13.02 13.38
CA LEU A 196 -2.65 12.41 13.64
C LEU A 196 -2.54 10.88 13.66
N LYS A 197 -3.65 10.19 13.96
CA LYS A 197 -3.77 8.73 13.76
C LYS A 197 -3.84 8.39 12.27
N ALA A 198 -2.69 8.44 11.60
CA ALA A 198 -2.57 8.35 10.14
C ALA A 198 -2.77 6.92 9.59
N PHE A 199 -2.77 5.92 10.47
CA PHE A 199 -2.94 4.51 10.11
C PHE A 199 -4.20 3.93 10.76
N ARG A 200 -4.90 3.05 10.03
CA ARG A 200 -6.09 2.35 10.56
C ARG A 200 -5.74 1.29 11.60
N LYS A 201 -4.65 0.55 11.35
CA LYS A 201 -4.22 -0.60 12.16
C LYS A 201 -2.71 -0.79 12.07
N LEU A 202 -2.14 -1.46 13.05
CA LEU A 202 -0.76 -1.93 13.02
C LEU A 202 -0.61 -3.10 12.04
N ASN A 203 0.40 -3.04 11.18
CA ASN A 203 0.86 -4.16 10.36
C ASN A 203 2.37 -4.30 10.48
N VAL A 204 2.83 -5.46 10.95
CA VAL A 204 4.24 -5.85 10.90
C VAL A 204 4.38 -6.99 9.89
N LYS A 205 5.21 -6.81 8.88
CA LYS A 205 5.39 -7.78 7.80
C LYS A 205 6.85 -8.10 7.58
N ILE A 206 7.16 -9.39 7.54
CA ILE A 206 8.45 -9.88 7.08
C ILE A 206 8.51 -9.70 5.56
N ARG A 207 9.65 -9.20 5.08
CA ARG A 207 9.95 -8.94 3.67
C ARG A 207 11.32 -9.51 3.33
N HIS A 208 11.56 -9.67 2.04
CA HIS A 208 12.91 -9.96 1.55
C HIS A 208 13.82 -8.73 1.68
N GLN A 209 13.27 -7.54 1.45
CA GLN A 209 13.94 -6.25 1.59
C GLN A 209 12.98 -5.26 2.28
N ILE A 210 13.49 -4.43 3.19
CA ILE A 210 12.72 -3.37 3.86
C ILE A 210 12.39 -2.21 2.91
N VAL A 211 13.14 -2.11 1.81
CA VAL A 211 12.80 -1.33 0.61
C VAL A 211 13.32 -2.07 -0.63
N ALA A 212 12.41 -2.39 -1.55
CA ALA A 212 12.69 -3.30 -2.66
C ALA A 212 13.39 -2.58 -3.82
N ASP A 213 14.69 -2.85 -4.02
CA ASP A 213 15.51 -2.30 -5.12
C ASP A 213 15.47 -3.19 -6.37
N GLY A 214 15.12 -4.47 -6.25
CA GLY A 214 15.12 -5.42 -7.36
C GLY A 214 16.49 -5.88 -7.84
N LEU A 215 17.51 -5.70 -7.01
CA LEU A 215 18.83 -6.27 -7.20
C LEU A 215 18.96 -7.56 -6.37
N GLU A 216 19.86 -8.44 -6.80
CA GLU A 216 20.20 -9.62 -6.01
C GLU A 216 21.00 -9.22 -4.76
N PRO A 217 20.77 -9.89 -3.61
CA PRO A 217 21.58 -9.68 -2.41
C PRO A 217 23.07 -9.85 -2.68
N GLY A 218 23.90 -9.02 -2.03
CA GLY A 218 25.35 -9.07 -2.15
C GLY A 218 25.93 -8.35 -3.37
N THR A 219 25.09 -7.76 -4.23
CA THR A 219 25.56 -6.94 -5.37
C THR A 219 26.07 -5.55 -4.98
N TYR A 220 25.80 -5.13 -3.74
CA TYR A 220 26.27 -3.87 -3.14
C TYR A 220 26.43 -4.08 -1.63
N ASP A 221 27.19 -3.19 -1.00
CA ASP A 221 27.43 -3.23 0.44
C ASP A 221 26.68 -2.10 1.15
N LEU A 222 25.73 -2.46 2.01
CA LEU A 222 24.98 -1.50 2.83
C LEU A 222 25.85 -0.84 3.91
N SER A 223 27.06 -1.33 4.19
CA SER A 223 28.01 -0.65 5.08
C SER A 223 28.59 0.61 4.44
N ASN A 224 28.62 0.69 3.11
CA ASN A 224 29.04 1.87 2.35
C ASN A 224 27.96 2.96 2.39
N GLN A 225 27.79 3.61 3.54
CA GLN A 225 26.78 4.66 3.69
C GLN A 225 27.17 5.94 2.95
N PRO A 226 26.24 6.58 2.23
CA PRO A 226 26.47 7.88 1.62
C PRO A 226 26.65 8.98 2.68
N ASN A 227 27.14 10.15 2.27
CA ASN A 227 27.23 11.31 3.14
C ASN A 227 25.83 11.85 3.45
N HIS A 228 25.42 11.76 4.71
CA HIS A 228 24.11 12.21 5.18
C HIS A 228 24.15 13.69 5.58
N LEU A 229 23.72 14.57 4.68
CA LEU A 229 23.65 16.01 4.95
C LEU A 229 22.43 16.34 5.81
N THR A 230 22.63 17.16 6.84
CA THR A 230 21.52 17.76 7.59
C THR A 230 20.66 18.64 6.66
N PRO A 231 19.40 18.94 6.98
CA PRO A 231 18.60 19.87 6.18
C PRO A 231 19.28 21.22 5.90
N ASP A 232 20.03 21.74 6.87
CA ASP A 232 20.78 22.99 6.75
C ASP A 232 21.98 22.85 5.80
N ASP A 233 22.82 21.81 5.99
CA ASP A 233 23.95 21.55 5.11
C ASP A 233 23.49 21.26 3.67
N TRP A 234 22.39 20.53 3.52
CA TRP A 234 21.74 20.28 2.24
C TRP A 234 21.29 21.57 1.57
N HIS A 235 20.61 22.45 2.32
CA HIS A 235 20.15 23.74 1.83
C HIS A 235 21.33 24.61 1.36
N ARG A 236 22.36 24.74 2.20
CA ARG A 236 23.56 25.53 1.90
C ARG A 236 24.33 24.98 0.71
N SER A 237 24.45 23.65 0.61
CA SER A 237 25.15 22.98 -0.49
C SER A 237 24.45 23.22 -1.83
N LEU A 238 23.12 23.07 -1.87
CA LEU A 238 22.34 23.27 -3.10
C LEU A 238 22.13 24.75 -3.46
N SER A 239 22.22 25.67 -2.49
CA SER A 239 22.14 27.12 -2.77
C SER A 239 23.45 27.69 -3.33
N ASN A 240 24.58 27.04 -3.02
CA ASN A 240 25.92 27.53 -3.37
C ASN A 240 26.66 26.54 -4.27
N VAL A 241 25.98 26.05 -5.30
CA VAL A 241 26.56 25.10 -6.27
C VAL A 241 27.68 25.79 -7.05
N LYS A 242 28.92 25.36 -6.81
CA LYS A 242 30.13 25.89 -7.48
C LYS A 242 30.66 24.98 -8.59
N LYS A 243 30.16 23.75 -8.66
CA LYS A 243 30.60 22.70 -9.60
C LYS A 243 29.36 21.98 -10.16
N PRO A 244 29.47 21.28 -11.30
CA PRO A 244 28.38 20.43 -11.79
C PRO A 244 27.96 19.42 -10.72
N ILE A 245 26.67 19.36 -10.45
CA ILE A 245 26.05 18.37 -9.55
C ILE A 245 24.95 17.62 -10.30
N THR A 246 24.68 16.40 -9.86
CA THR A 246 23.51 15.63 -10.30
C THR A 246 22.56 15.48 -9.12
N LEU A 247 21.43 16.19 -9.14
CA LEU A 247 20.38 16.10 -8.13
C LEU A 247 19.25 15.18 -8.61
N ILE A 248 18.95 14.12 -7.86
CA ILE A 248 17.97 13.08 -8.25
C ILE A 248 16.88 12.91 -7.18
N ASP A 249 15.63 12.97 -7.62
CA ASP A 249 14.48 12.55 -6.83
C ASP A 249 14.37 11.01 -6.88
N MET A 250 14.66 10.32 -5.78
CA MET A 250 14.58 8.85 -5.74
C MET A 250 13.17 8.33 -5.44
N ARG A 251 12.15 9.18 -5.62
CA ARG A 251 10.75 8.80 -5.43
C ARG A 251 10.09 8.31 -6.71
N ASN A 252 8.88 7.77 -6.58
CA ASN A 252 8.05 7.43 -7.74
C ASN A 252 7.43 8.70 -8.34
N HIS A 253 6.98 8.62 -9.59
CA HIS A 253 6.41 9.76 -10.33
C HIS A 253 5.26 10.45 -9.58
N TYR A 254 4.36 9.67 -8.95
CA TYR A 254 3.20 10.22 -8.25
C TYR A 254 3.59 11.01 -6.98
N GLU A 255 4.81 10.84 -6.50
CA GLU A 255 5.32 11.60 -5.36
C GLU A 255 5.98 12.91 -5.81
N SER A 256 6.67 12.87 -6.97
CA SER A 256 7.39 14.02 -7.54
C SER A 256 6.53 14.93 -8.40
N GLU A 257 5.32 14.49 -8.79
CA GLU A 257 4.34 15.34 -9.48
C GLU A 257 3.75 16.43 -8.57
N VAL A 258 3.68 16.23 -7.24
CA VAL A 258 3.11 17.20 -6.27
C VAL A 258 4.12 18.05 -5.53
N GLY A 259 5.42 17.77 -5.70
CA GLY A 259 6.46 18.58 -5.12
C GLY A 259 7.84 18.02 -5.41
N TYR A 260 8.84 18.89 -5.46
CA TYR A 260 10.22 18.54 -5.83
C TYR A 260 11.19 19.65 -5.46
N PHE A 261 12.48 19.33 -5.37
CA PHE A 261 13.53 20.35 -5.33
C PHE A 261 13.76 20.93 -6.72
N ASP A 262 13.96 22.25 -6.81
CA ASP A 262 14.33 22.90 -8.07
C ASP A 262 15.56 22.24 -8.71
N ASN A 263 15.54 22.10 -10.03
CA ASN A 263 16.58 21.46 -10.85
C ASN A 263 16.80 19.95 -10.59
N ALA A 264 15.99 19.30 -9.75
CA ALA A 264 16.07 17.86 -9.57
C ALA A 264 15.65 17.10 -10.84
N ILE A 265 16.45 16.11 -11.23
CA ILE A 265 16.05 15.09 -12.19
C ILE A 265 15.01 14.21 -11.50
N ARG A 266 13.83 14.08 -12.11
CA ARG A 266 12.70 13.32 -11.59
C ARG A 266 12.47 12.09 -12.48
N PRO A 267 13.03 10.93 -12.14
CA PRO A 267 12.75 9.68 -12.84
C PRO A 267 11.25 9.43 -12.95
N ASP A 268 10.78 9.30 -14.18
CA ASP A 268 9.38 9.03 -14.47
C ASP A 268 9.10 7.53 -14.34
N VAL A 269 8.97 7.04 -13.11
CA VAL A 269 8.89 5.61 -12.78
C VAL A 269 7.79 5.31 -11.74
N ASP A 270 7.28 4.08 -11.75
CA ASP A 270 6.21 3.64 -10.85
C ASP A 270 6.77 2.96 -9.58
N THR A 271 8.01 2.46 -9.63
CA THR A 271 8.64 1.71 -8.53
C THR A 271 10.07 2.17 -8.26
N PHE A 272 10.51 2.01 -7.01
CA PHE A 272 11.89 2.29 -6.61
C PHE A 272 12.92 1.43 -7.38
N ARG A 273 12.58 0.17 -7.68
CA ARG A 273 13.40 -0.70 -8.54
C ARG A 273 13.67 -0.06 -9.91
N ASP A 274 12.66 0.55 -10.50
CA ASP A 274 12.84 1.24 -11.78
C ASP A 274 13.58 2.57 -11.58
N SER A 275 13.42 3.26 -10.44
CA SER A 275 14.26 4.41 -10.08
C SER A 275 15.74 4.05 -10.08
N ILE A 276 16.14 2.89 -9.54
CA ILE A 276 17.54 2.43 -9.54
C ILE A 276 18.07 2.26 -10.97
N LYS A 277 17.30 1.64 -11.87
CA LYS A 277 17.70 1.48 -13.27
C LYS A 277 17.91 2.82 -13.97
N ILE A 278 17.01 3.78 -13.75
CA ILE A 278 17.09 5.11 -14.35
C ILE A 278 18.21 5.93 -13.73
N MET A 279 18.41 5.85 -12.40
CA MET A 279 19.54 6.46 -11.69
C MET A 279 20.87 5.99 -12.29
N ASN A 280 21.07 4.69 -12.50
CA ASN A 280 22.31 4.18 -13.09
C ASN A 280 22.60 4.79 -14.47
N LYS A 281 21.57 5.01 -15.29
CA LYS A 281 21.69 5.69 -16.59
C LYS A 281 21.99 7.18 -16.45
N ILE A 282 21.32 7.88 -15.52
CA ILE A 282 21.55 9.30 -15.24
C ILE A 282 22.99 9.56 -14.78
N CYS A 283 23.54 8.61 -14.02
CA CYS A 283 24.85 8.70 -13.39
C CYS A 283 26.00 8.13 -14.25
N GLU A 284 25.71 7.56 -15.42
CA GLU A 284 26.73 6.98 -16.30
C GLU A 284 27.78 8.04 -16.69
N GLY A 285 29.06 7.73 -16.48
CA GLY A 285 30.18 8.65 -16.73
C GLY A 285 30.39 9.75 -15.68
N LYS A 286 29.60 9.76 -14.59
CA LYS A 286 29.61 10.80 -13.56
C LYS A 286 30.24 10.39 -12.23
N GLN A 287 31.14 9.40 -12.24
CA GLN A 287 31.74 8.82 -11.03
C GLN A 287 32.54 9.85 -10.20
N ASN A 288 32.99 10.94 -10.82
CA ASN A 288 33.71 12.03 -10.18
C ASN A 288 32.83 13.27 -9.89
N GLU A 289 31.56 13.29 -10.30
CA GLU A 289 30.61 14.36 -9.95
C GLU A 289 30.04 14.17 -8.54
N GLU A 290 29.52 15.25 -7.96
CA GLU A 290 28.76 15.16 -6.72
C GLU A 290 27.31 14.78 -7.03
N ILE A 291 26.89 13.62 -6.53
CA ILE A 291 25.52 13.13 -6.67
C ILE A 291 24.74 13.50 -5.42
N TYR A 292 23.63 14.22 -5.58
CA TYR A 292 22.70 14.55 -4.51
C TYR A 292 21.41 13.76 -4.70
N MET A 293 20.93 13.08 -3.66
CA MET A 293 19.68 12.33 -3.73
C MET A 293 18.77 12.61 -2.54
N TYR A 294 17.47 12.67 -2.81
CA TYR A 294 16.47 12.82 -1.77
C TYR A 294 15.25 11.93 -2.02
N CYS A 295 14.53 11.64 -0.94
CA CYS A 295 13.23 11.00 -0.97
C CYS A 295 12.43 11.46 0.26
N THR A 296 11.25 10.90 0.51
CA THR A 296 10.36 11.30 1.62
C THR A 296 11.07 11.29 2.98
N GLY A 297 11.69 10.15 3.36
CA GLY A 297 12.21 9.92 4.71
C GLY A 297 13.65 9.41 4.79
N GLY A 298 14.36 9.32 3.67
CA GLY A 298 15.79 8.97 3.60
C GLY A 298 16.11 7.53 3.16
N ILE A 299 15.31 6.53 3.53
CA ILE A 299 15.64 5.10 3.34
C ILE A 299 16.02 4.72 1.89
N ARG A 300 15.29 5.22 0.88
CA ARG A 300 15.58 4.95 -0.54
C ARG A 300 16.95 5.51 -0.95
N CYS A 301 17.29 6.68 -0.44
CA CYS A 301 18.54 7.36 -0.77
C CYS A 301 19.74 6.76 -0.06
N SER A 302 19.59 6.29 1.19
CA SER A 302 20.66 5.51 1.84
C SER A 302 20.99 4.26 1.04
N LYS A 303 19.96 3.51 0.61
CA LYS A 303 20.16 2.29 -0.18
C LYS A 303 20.72 2.58 -1.58
N ALA A 304 20.14 3.56 -2.27
CA ALA A 304 20.64 3.99 -3.58
C ALA A 304 22.07 4.55 -3.51
N GLY A 305 22.40 5.25 -2.43
CA GLY A 305 23.74 5.78 -2.19
C GLY A 305 24.76 4.68 -1.96
N ALA A 306 24.43 3.66 -1.16
CA ALA A 306 25.26 2.47 -1.01
C ALA A 306 25.51 1.75 -2.35
N ILE A 307 24.47 1.63 -3.19
CA ILE A 307 24.59 1.06 -4.55
C ILE A 307 25.57 1.87 -5.40
N LEU A 308 25.45 3.21 -5.43
CA LEU A 308 26.36 4.06 -6.20
C LEU A 308 27.80 3.99 -5.67
N LEU A 309 27.99 4.04 -4.35
CA LEU A 309 29.32 3.93 -3.75
C LEU A 309 29.99 2.58 -4.07
N SER A 310 29.25 1.48 -3.98
CA SER A 310 29.73 0.15 -4.42
C SER A 310 30.07 0.09 -5.91
N ASN A 311 29.47 0.96 -6.73
CA ASN A 311 29.75 1.09 -8.16
C ASN A 311 30.85 2.13 -8.50
N GLY A 312 31.63 2.57 -7.50
CA GLY A 312 32.81 3.40 -7.71
C GLY A 312 32.55 4.91 -7.79
N PHE A 313 31.36 5.37 -7.42
CA PHE A 313 31.09 6.81 -7.26
C PHE A 313 31.79 7.33 -6.01
N LYS A 314 32.40 8.51 -6.10
CA LYS A 314 33.24 9.06 -5.02
C LYS A 314 32.51 9.99 -4.06
N SER A 315 31.50 10.72 -4.55
CA SER A 315 30.76 11.72 -3.76
C SER A 315 29.27 11.52 -3.94
N VAL A 316 28.64 10.91 -2.93
CA VAL A 316 27.20 10.69 -2.89
C VAL A 316 26.64 11.30 -1.61
N ASN A 317 25.83 12.34 -1.76
CA ASN A 317 25.24 13.13 -0.70
C ASN A 317 23.73 12.89 -0.66
N VAL A 318 23.19 12.64 0.53
CA VAL A 318 21.76 12.36 0.71
C VAL A 318 21.17 13.23 1.80
N LEU A 319 19.91 13.64 1.62
CA LEU A 319 19.20 14.43 2.62
C LEU A 319 18.82 13.57 3.83
N LYS A 320 19.47 13.82 4.98
CA LYS A 320 19.17 13.14 6.25
C LYS A 320 17.73 13.40 6.67
N GLY A 321 16.97 12.32 6.88
CA GLY A 321 15.53 12.39 7.19
C GLY A 321 14.64 12.81 6.01
N GLY A 322 15.20 13.00 4.82
CA GLY A 322 14.46 13.29 3.60
C GLY A 322 13.67 14.61 3.63
N ILE A 323 12.72 14.72 2.71
CA ILE A 323 11.86 15.90 2.56
C ILE A 323 11.10 16.20 3.85
N THR A 324 10.69 15.19 4.62
CA THR A 324 10.01 15.38 5.91
C THR A 324 10.88 16.16 6.90
N ALA A 325 12.17 15.86 6.99
CA ALA A 325 13.10 16.62 7.85
C ALA A 325 13.39 18.02 7.31
N TYR A 326 13.51 18.17 5.98
CA TYR A 326 13.68 19.47 5.35
C TYR A 326 12.44 20.37 5.53
N GLY A 327 11.24 19.81 5.48
CA GLY A 327 10.00 20.53 5.79
C GLY A 327 10.01 21.10 7.19
N ARG A 328 10.37 20.30 8.21
CA ARG A 328 10.53 20.80 9.59
C ARG A 328 11.56 21.92 9.66
N TYR A 329 12.70 21.76 8.99
CA TYR A 329 13.74 22.79 8.95
C TYR A 329 13.23 24.11 8.36
N ILE A 330 12.54 24.10 7.21
CA ILE A 330 11.95 25.31 6.63
C ILE A 330 10.88 25.91 7.54
N SER A 331 10.00 25.09 8.14
CA SER A 331 8.97 25.59 9.06
C SER A 331 9.57 26.25 10.30
N SER A 332 10.68 25.74 10.81
CA SER A 332 11.41 26.33 11.96
C SER A 332 12.27 27.52 11.58
N ASN A 333 12.49 27.80 10.28
CA ASN A 333 13.33 28.88 9.78
C ASN A 333 12.60 29.69 8.69
N PRO A 334 11.55 30.46 9.04
CA PRO A 334 10.67 31.11 8.06
C PRO A 334 11.37 32.18 7.19
N SER A 335 12.54 32.67 7.59
CA SER A 335 13.35 33.59 6.79
C SER A 335 14.08 32.89 5.63
N ILE A 336 14.19 31.56 5.66
CA ILE A 336 14.88 30.77 4.63
C ILE A 336 13.88 30.40 3.53
N LYS A 337 14.11 30.90 2.31
CA LYS A 337 13.31 30.53 1.15
C LYS A 337 13.59 29.07 0.76
N SER A 338 12.58 28.21 0.87
CA SER A 338 12.68 26.80 0.49
C SER A 338 13.15 26.59 -0.95
N LEU A 339 14.07 25.64 -1.15
CA LEU A 339 14.46 25.11 -2.46
C LEU A 339 13.51 24.00 -2.94
N TYR A 340 12.73 23.43 -2.02
CA TYR A 340 11.67 22.47 -2.33
C TYR A 340 10.36 23.22 -2.59
N LYS A 341 9.62 22.82 -3.62
CA LYS A 341 8.29 23.37 -3.94
C LYS A 341 7.21 22.32 -3.74
N GLY A 342 6.08 22.73 -3.19
CA GLY A 342 4.84 21.96 -3.09
C GLY A 342 4.77 21.00 -1.91
N ARG A 343 4.20 19.82 -2.14
CA ARG A 343 3.89 18.83 -1.09
C ARG A 343 4.89 17.69 -1.06
N ASN A 344 5.07 17.11 0.10
CA ASN A 344 5.73 15.83 0.28
C ASN A 344 4.67 14.73 0.40
N PHE A 345 4.60 13.81 -0.56
CA PHE A 345 3.68 12.68 -0.50
C PHE A 345 4.00 11.73 0.68
N THR A 346 2.96 11.31 1.42
CA THR A 346 3.08 10.35 2.53
C THR A 346 2.29 9.06 2.29
N PHE A 347 2.77 7.94 2.82
CA PHE A 347 2.23 6.59 2.57
C PHE A 347 1.11 6.17 3.54
N ASP A 348 0.30 7.13 3.98
CA ASP A 348 -0.71 7.00 5.03
C ASP A 348 -1.96 7.86 4.73
N LYS A 349 -2.90 7.98 5.68
CA LYS A 349 -4.19 8.69 5.47
C LYS A 349 -4.00 10.14 4.99
N ARG A 350 -2.88 10.78 5.31
CA ARG A 350 -2.65 12.20 4.98
C ARG A 350 -2.47 12.41 3.48
N LEU A 351 -1.95 11.41 2.76
CA LEU A 351 -1.63 11.47 1.32
C LEU A 351 -0.80 12.70 0.93
N GLY A 352 -0.04 13.24 1.89
CA GLY A 352 0.89 14.34 1.67
C GLY A 352 0.80 15.45 2.70
N GLU A 353 1.95 16.00 3.06
CA GLU A 353 2.12 17.15 3.93
C GLU A 353 2.61 18.36 3.10
N PRO A 354 2.05 19.57 3.30
CA PRO A 354 2.54 20.76 2.62
C PRO A 354 3.93 21.12 3.15
N ILE A 355 4.87 21.42 2.24
CA ILE A 355 6.20 21.93 2.58
C ILE A 355 6.25 23.44 2.27
N THR A 356 5.72 23.81 1.10
CA THR A 356 5.46 25.20 0.72
C THR A 356 4.03 25.35 0.22
N ASN A 357 3.64 26.58 -0.10
CA ASN A 357 2.32 26.90 -0.67
C ASN A 357 2.27 26.76 -2.21
N ASP A 358 3.38 26.36 -2.85
CA ASP A 358 3.45 26.21 -4.30
C ASP A 358 2.57 25.04 -4.78
N ILE A 359 1.66 25.30 -5.72
CA ILE A 359 0.90 24.25 -6.39
C ILE A 359 1.58 23.93 -7.72
N VAL A 360 2.39 22.87 -7.72
CA VAL A 360 3.15 22.43 -8.91
C VAL A 360 2.45 21.34 -9.73
N ALA A 361 1.26 20.93 -9.30
CA ALA A 361 0.48 19.87 -9.91
C ALA A 361 -0.87 20.39 -10.44
N GLN A 362 -1.55 19.54 -11.19
CA GLN A 362 -2.85 19.82 -11.78
C GLN A 362 -3.82 18.66 -11.54
N CYS A 363 -5.10 18.97 -11.43
CA CYS A 363 -6.15 17.98 -11.41
C CYS A 363 -6.06 17.11 -12.66
N HIS A 364 -5.96 15.80 -12.47
CA HIS A 364 -5.87 14.84 -13.58
C HIS A 364 -7.18 14.77 -14.40
N THR A 365 -8.28 15.31 -13.88
CA THR A 365 -9.58 15.37 -14.57
C THR A 365 -9.77 16.67 -15.36
N CYS A 366 -9.63 17.84 -14.72
CA CYS A 366 -9.99 19.13 -15.32
C CYS A 366 -8.80 20.05 -15.64
N GLY A 367 -7.58 19.67 -15.26
CA GLY A 367 -6.37 20.48 -15.50
C GLY A 367 -6.18 21.69 -14.58
N LYS A 368 -7.15 22.03 -13.72
CA LYS A 368 -6.99 23.12 -12.75
C LYS A 368 -5.83 22.85 -11.80
N PRO A 369 -5.05 23.87 -11.38
CA PRO A 369 -4.01 23.72 -10.37
C PRO A 369 -4.56 23.10 -9.08
N CYS A 370 -4.03 21.94 -8.70
CA CYS A 370 -4.24 21.33 -7.39
C CYS A 370 -3.22 20.22 -7.16
N ASP A 371 -2.97 19.91 -5.90
CA ASP A 371 -1.90 19.02 -5.42
C ASP A 371 -2.42 17.93 -4.47
N LYS A 372 -3.74 17.77 -4.40
CA LYS A 372 -4.41 16.81 -3.50
C LYS A 372 -4.51 15.45 -4.17
N HIS A 373 -3.68 14.52 -3.72
CA HIS A 373 -3.86 13.11 -4.03
C HIS A 373 -5.13 12.56 -3.40
N THR A 374 -5.80 11.69 -4.14
CA THR A 374 -6.97 10.95 -3.68
C THR A 374 -6.93 9.53 -4.22
N ASN A 375 -7.52 8.60 -3.48
CA ASN A 375 -7.78 7.27 -4.00
C ASN A 375 -9.23 7.21 -4.48
N CYS A 376 -9.46 6.51 -5.58
CA CYS A 376 -10.81 6.26 -6.06
C CYS A 376 -11.65 5.62 -4.95
N ARG A 377 -12.84 6.18 -4.71
CA ARG A 377 -13.78 5.72 -3.68
C ARG A 377 -14.18 4.26 -3.87
N ASN A 378 -14.28 3.78 -5.11
CA ASN A 378 -14.40 2.36 -5.40
C ASN A 378 -13.10 1.65 -4.98
N LYS A 379 -13.15 0.81 -3.94
CA LYS A 379 -11.98 0.12 -3.40
C LYS A 379 -11.41 -0.94 -4.34
N THR A 380 -12.24 -1.47 -5.22
CA THR A 380 -11.84 -2.33 -6.34
C THR A 380 -11.15 -1.52 -7.43
N CYS A 381 -11.28 -0.19 -7.46
CA CYS A 381 -10.42 0.66 -8.28
C CYS A 381 -9.17 1.09 -7.51
N ASN A 382 -9.37 1.81 -6.41
CA ASN A 382 -8.34 2.35 -5.54
C ASN A 382 -7.16 3.02 -6.29
N LEU A 383 -7.42 3.54 -7.50
CA LEU A 383 -6.45 4.30 -8.27
C LEU A 383 -6.09 5.57 -7.50
N LEU A 384 -4.80 5.88 -7.42
CA LEU A 384 -4.27 7.11 -6.83
C LEU A 384 -4.11 8.16 -7.94
N PHE A 385 -4.70 9.34 -7.76
CA PHE A 385 -4.67 10.43 -8.74
C PHE A 385 -4.85 11.79 -8.05
N ILE A 386 -4.64 12.89 -8.77
CA ILE A 386 -4.81 14.25 -8.26
C ILE A 386 -6.20 14.77 -8.63
N GLN A 387 -6.98 15.22 -7.64
CA GLN A 387 -8.35 15.67 -7.84
C GLN A 387 -8.64 16.98 -7.10
N CYS A 388 -9.13 18.01 -7.81
CA CYS A 388 -9.60 19.24 -7.18
C CYS A 388 -10.91 19.00 -6.40
N SER A 389 -11.26 19.92 -5.51
CA SER A 389 -12.50 19.83 -4.71
C SER A 389 -13.76 19.75 -5.57
N GLU A 390 -13.82 20.49 -6.68
CA GLU A 390 -15.00 20.52 -7.55
C GLU A 390 -15.18 19.18 -8.27
N CYS A 391 -14.11 18.64 -8.89
CA CYS A 391 -14.15 17.31 -9.51
C CYS A 391 -14.41 16.22 -8.47
N ARG A 392 -13.90 16.36 -7.25
CA ARG A 392 -14.17 15.41 -6.16
C ARG A 392 -15.66 15.33 -5.84
N VAL A 393 -16.34 16.48 -5.76
CA VAL A 393 -17.79 16.52 -5.53
C VAL A 393 -18.54 15.99 -6.75
N ALA A 394 -18.24 16.51 -7.94
CA ALA A 394 -18.93 16.14 -9.19
C ALA A 394 -18.80 14.65 -9.54
N LEU A 395 -17.66 14.03 -9.20
CA LEU A 395 -17.36 12.64 -9.51
C LEU A 395 -17.43 11.72 -8.28
N SER A 396 -18.03 12.15 -7.17
CA SER A 396 -18.18 11.34 -5.95
C SER A 396 -16.85 10.70 -5.48
N ARG A 397 -15.73 11.42 -5.59
CA ARG A 397 -14.36 10.94 -5.28
C ARG A 397 -13.93 9.72 -6.10
N THR A 398 -14.44 9.56 -7.32
CA THR A 398 -14.04 8.48 -8.23
C THR A 398 -12.99 8.97 -9.23
N CYS A 399 -12.35 8.01 -9.91
CA CYS A 399 -11.35 8.29 -10.95
C CYS A 399 -11.93 8.93 -12.23
N GLY A 400 -13.23 9.20 -12.29
CA GLY A 400 -13.90 9.76 -13.45
C GLY A 400 -14.29 8.75 -14.54
N SER A 401 -14.03 7.44 -14.32
CA SER A 401 -14.68 6.41 -15.15
C SER A 401 -16.17 6.33 -14.84
N GLU A 402 -16.99 6.17 -15.88
CA GLU A 402 -18.44 6.02 -15.72
C GLU A 402 -18.75 4.87 -14.77
N PHE A 403 -18.12 3.71 -14.98
CA PHE A 403 -18.27 2.54 -14.10
C PHE A 403 -18.09 2.86 -12.61
N CYS A 404 -16.99 3.54 -12.24
CA CYS A 404 -16.75 3.85 -10.83
C CYS A 404 -17.78 4.86 -10.29
N LEU A 405 -18.19 5.82 -11.10
CA LEU A 405 -19.18 6.82 -10.73
C LEU A 405 -20.56 6.18 -10.52
N THR A 406 -21.04 5.37 -11.48
CA THR A 406 -22.30 4.64 -11.39
C THR A 406 -22.33 3.72 -10.17
N LEU A 407 -21.28 2.92 -9.98
CA LEU A 407 -21.16 1.99 -8.85
C LEU A 407 -21.24 2.70 -7.50
N VAL A 408 -20.50 3.80 -7.34
CA VAL A 408 -20.46 4.54 -6.08
C VAL A 408 -21.79 5.24 -5.81
N LYS A 409 -22.44 5.81 -6.83
CA LYS A 409 -23.77 6.41 -6.69
C LYS A 409 -24.82 5.38 -6.28
N ALA A 410 -24.87 4.25 -6.98
CA ALA A 410 -25.82 3.18 -6.66
C ALA A 410 -25.55 2.55 -5.28
N TRP A 411 -24.29 2.51 -4.83
CA TRP A 411 -23.96 2.15 -3.45
C TRP A 411 -24.51 3.16 -2.44
N ASP A 412 -24.33 4.46 -2.68
CA ASP A 412 -24.84 5.51 -1.80
C ASP A 412 -26.37 5.50 -1.72
N GLU A 413 -27.04 5.24 -2.84
CA GLU A 413 -28.50 5.11 -2.89
C GLU A 413 -28.99 3.91 -2.09
N LYS A 414 -28.26 2.78 -2.15
CA LYS A 414 -28.64 1.55 -1.45
C LYS A 414 -28.33 1.58 0.05
N PHE A 415 -27.18 2.11 0.45
CA PHE A 415 -26.65 1.98 1.82
C PHE A 415 -26.47 3.32 2.56
N GLY A 416 -26.68 4.44 1.88
CA GLY A 416 -26.39 5.77 2.43
C GLY A 416 -24.90 6.13 2.40
N LYS A 417 -24.61 7.41 2.68
CA LYS A 417 -23.25 7.91 2.89
C LYS A 417 -22.89 7.86 4.37
N PRO A 418 -21.72 7.33 4.76
CA PRO A 418 -21.29 7.36 6.15
C PRO A 418 -21.20 8.81 6.65
N GLN A 419 -21.74 9.07 7.85
CA GLN A 419 -21.67 10.37 8.52
C GLN A 419 -20.31 10.57 9.21
N GLY A 420 -19.77 11.80 9.20
CA GLY A 420 -18.53 12.17 9.90
C GLY A 420 -17.21 11.98 9.12
N ASN A 421 -16.08 11.97 9.83
CA ASN A 421 -14.71 11.95 9.28
C ASN A 421 -14.15 10.53 8.99
N GLY A 422 -15.05 9.53 8.93
CA GLY A 422 -14.75 8.13 8.67
C GLY A 422 -14.19 7.88 7.27
N PHE A 423 -13.71 6.66 7.00
CA PHE A 423 -13.33 6.27 5.66
C PHE A 423 -14.57 5.90 4.84
N ASP A 424 -14.84 6.64 3.77
CA ASP A 424 -16.00 6.48 2.89
C ASP A 424 -15.72 5.57 1.69
N ASP A 425 -14.83 4.59 1.81
CA ASP A 425 -14.49 3.69 0.70
C ASP A 425 -15.66 2.71 0.41
N VAL A 426 -16.01 2.53 -0.86
CA VAL A 426 -17.04 1.57 -1.32
C VAL A 426 -16.37 0.25 -1.68
N LYS A 427 -16.79 -0.85 -1.05
CA LYS A 427 -16.22 -2.19 -1.28
C LYS A 427 -17.33 -3.19 -1.64
N PRO A 428 -17.77 -3.24 -2.90
CA PRO A 428 -18.71 -4.25 -3.35
C PRO A 428 -18.02 -5.60 -3.25
N GLY A 429 -18.60 -6.50 -2.45
CA GLY A 429 -18.06 -7.85 -2.26
C GLY A 429 -17.83 -8.54 -3.61
N GLY A 430 -16.73 -9.29 -3.72
CA GLY A 430 -16.56 -10.27 -4.80
C GLY A 430 -16.07 -9.77 -6.17
N MET A 431 -15.71 -8.49 -6.34
CA MET A 431 -14.97 -8.10 -7.56
C MET A 431 -13.46 -8.31 -7.43
N GLU A 432 -12.88 -8.92 -8.44
CA GLU A 432 -11.45 -8.76 -8.70
C GLU A 432 -11.17 -7.32 -9.11
N CYS A 433 -10.04 -6.81 -8.63
CA CYS A 433 -9.59 -5.47 -8.95
C CYS A 433 -9.33 -5.36 -10.46
N ILE A 434 -10.08 -4.50 -11.17
CA ILE A 434 -9.85 -4.25 -12.61
C ILE A 434 -8.47 -3.59 -12.83
N TYR A 435 -7.91 -3.02 -11.77
CA TYR A 435 -6.65 -2.27 -11.80
C TYR A 435 -5.58 -3.00 -10.99
N ASP A 436 -4.34 -3.02 -11.48
CA ASP A 436 -3.21 -3.45 -10.64
C ASP A 436 -2.79 -2.32 -9.67
N HIS A 437 -3.65 -2.04 -8.69
CA HIS A 437 -3.44 -1.02 -7.67
C HIS A 437 -2.24 -1.32 -6.75
N ILE A 438 -1.72 -2.55 -6.77
CA ILE A 438 -0.53 -2.93 -6.00
C ILE A 438 0.68 -2.08 -6.44
N HIS A 439 0.69 -1.62 -7.69
CA HIS A 439 1.76 -0.82 -8.26
C HIS A 439 1.46 0.68 -8.38
N ARG A 440 0.28 1.16 -7.93
CA ARG A 440 -0.12 2.58 -8.06
C ARG A 440 0.17 3.13 -9.46
N THR A 441 -0.20 2.33 -10.46
CA THR A 441 0.13 2.59 -11.87
C THR A 441 -0.54 3.87 -12.35
N ARG A 442 0.13 4.60 -13.25
CA ARG A 442 -0.36 5.90 -13.77
C ARG A 442 -1.79 5.82 -14.28
N PRO A 443 -2.68 6.76 -13.92
CA PRO A 443 -4.02 6.85 -14.49
C PRO A 443 -4.04 6.79 -16.03
N LYS A 444 -3.14 7.53 -16.69
CA LYS A 444 -3.04 7.55 -18.16
C LYS A 444 -2.60 6.20 -18.76
N LEU A 445 -1.66 5.50 -18.14
CA LEU A 445 -1.20 4.19 -18.62
C LEU A 445 -2.25 3.11 -18.38
N VAL A 446 -2.97 3.22 -17.25
CA VAL A 446 -4.10 2.38 -16.92
C VAL A 446 -5.21 2.54 -17.97
N ILE A 447 -5.60 3.77 -18.28
CA ILE A 447 -6.60 4.06 -19.32
C ILE A 447 -6.15 3.51 -20.67
N LYS A 448 -4.89 3.78 -21.08
CA LYS A 448 -4.32 3.27 -22.33
C LYS A 448 -4.28 1.74 -22.41
N ARG A 449 -3.94 1.03 -21.32
CA ARG A 449 -3.91 -0.44 -21.27
C ARG A 449 -5.29 -1.07 -21.45
N LEU A 450 -6.34 -0.36 -21.07
CA LEU A 450 -7.72 -0.83 -21.20
C LEU A 450 -8.32 -0.57 -22.60
N GLY A 451 -7.52 -0.11 -23.57
CA GLY A 451 -7.95 0.00 -24.96
C GLY A 451 -8.90 1.16 -25.28
N GLY A 452 -9.04 2.15 -24.39
CA GLY A 452 -9.96 3.27 -24.58
C GLY A 452 -9.58 4.51 -23.78
N ASN A 453 -10.49 5.49 -23.74
CA ASN A 453 -10.39 6.71 -22.93
C ASN A 453 -11.04 6.56 -21.53
N TYR A 454 -11.74 5.46 -21.28
CA TYR A 454 -12.43 5.12 -20.04
C TYR A 454 -12.32 3.61 -19.77
N ALA A 455 -12.45 3.19 -18.51
CA ALA A 455 -12.59 1.77 -18.17
C ALA A 455 -14.01 1.33 -18.53
N ASP A 456 -14.14 0.65 -19.67
CA ASP A 456 -15.42 0.33 -20.30
C ASP A 456 -15.99 -0.98 -19.73
N ILE A 457 -16.48 -0.92 -18.49
CA ILE A 457 -17.21 -2.02 -17.85
C ILE A 457 -18.70 -1.72 -17.99
N PRO A 458 -19.49 -2.61 -18.62
CA PRO A 458 -20.92 -2.38 -18.81
C PRO A 458 -21.64 -2.10 -17.48
N SER A 459 -22.46 -1.07 -17.45
CA SER A 459 -23.24 -0.65 -16.28
C SER A 459 -24.15 -1.77 -15.73
N GLU A 460 -24.61 -2.70 -16.57
CA GLU A 460 -25.37 -3.89 -16.17
C GLU A 460 -24.62 -4.81 -15.19
N VAL A 461 -23.28 -4.79 -15.21
CA VAL A 461 -22.45 -5.53 -14.25
C VAL A 461 -22.58 -4.93 -12.85
N VAL A 462 -22.82 -3.62 -12.73
CA VAL A 462 -22.99 -2.92 -11.44
C VAL A 462 -24.18 -3.47 -10.68
N ALA A 463 -25.33 -3.68 -11.33
CA ALA A 463 -26.54 -4.20 -10.68
C ALA A 463 -26.29 -5.58 -10.04
N LYS A 464 -25.71 -6.51 -10.80
CA LYS A 464 -25.36 -7.87 -10.34
C LYS A 464 -24.34 -7.87 -9.19
N LEU A 465 -23.51 -6.85 -9.08
CA LEU A 465 -22.54 -6.70 -8.00
C LEU A 465 -23.18 -6.18 -6.72
N LEU A 466 -24.12 -5.25 -6.84
CA LEU A 466 -24.86 -4.71 -5.70
C LEU A 466 -25.80 -5.73 -5.07
N GLU A 467 -26.34 -6.67 -5.86
CA GLU A 467 -27.09 -7.83 -5.35
C GLU A 467 -26.25 -8.75 -4.45
N LYS A 468 -24.94 -8.84 -4.71
CA LYS A 468 -24.01 -9.71 -3.98
C LYS A 468 -23.26 -9.00 -2.86
N ALA A 469 -23.40 -7.68 -2.76
CA ALA A 469 -22.73 -6.90 -1.73
C ALA A 469 -23.39 -7.19 -0.36
N PRO A 470 -22.62 -7.55 0.67
CA PRO A 470 -23.16 -7.68 2.02
C PRO A 470 -23.70 -6.32 2.50
N GLU A 471 -24.72 -6.36 3.37
CA GLU A 471 -25.36 -5.14 3.92
C GLU A 471 -24.52 -4.45 5.01
N GLU A 472 -23.42 -5.07 5.45
CA GLU A 472 -22.58 -4.62 6.57
C GLU A 472 -21.34 -3.80 6.18
#